data_AF-D5BY14-F1
#
_entry.id   AF-D5BY14-F1
#
_cell.length_a   1.000
_cell.length_b   1.000
_cell.length_c   1.000
_cell.angle_alpha   90.00
_cell.angle_beta   90.00
_cell.angle_gamma   90.00
#
_symmetry.space_group_name_H-M   'P 1'
#
loop_
_entity.id
_entity.type
_entity.pdbx_description
1 polymer ?
#
loop_
_entity_poly.entity_id
_entity_poly.type
_entity_poly.pdbx_seq_one_letter_code
_entity_poly.pdbx_strand_id
1 'polypeptide(L)' 'MKLKVLIHAAEEGGYWAEAPALPGCVSEGDTLEEVLANIREAAE' A
#
# COMPACT_ATOMS: atom_id res chain seq x y z
N MET A 1 6.02 14.47 -0.45
CA MET A 1 5.39 14.51 -1.81
C MET A 1 3.96 13.99 -1.71
N LYS A 2 3.10 14.20 -2.72
CA LYS A 2 1.78 13.53 -2.79
C LYS A 2 1.87 12.42 -3.83
N LEU A 3 1.86 11.17 -3.36
CA LEU A 3 1.83 9.97 -4.20
C LEU A 3 0.41 9.40 -4.22
N LYS A 4 -0.04 8.94 -5.38
CA LYS A 4 -1.26 8.14 -5.47
C LYS A 4 -0.88 6.69 -5.24
N VAL A 5 -1.66 6.01 -4.40
CA VAL A 5 -1.55 4.57 -4.14
C VAL A 5 -2.86 3.91 -4.53
N LEU A 6 -2.77 2.71 -5.11
CA LEU A 6 -3.90 1.83 -5.39
C LEU A 6 -3.99 0.83 -4.25
N ILE A 7 -5.19 0.63 -3.70
CA ILE A 7 -5.43 -0.33 -2.63
C ILE A 7 -6.31 -1.46 -3.16
N HIS A 8 -5.94 -2.68 -2.84
CA HIS A 8 -6.58 -3.91 -3.24
C HIS A 8 -6.89 -4.74 -1.98
N ALA A 9 -8.06 -5.38 -1.95
CA ALA A 9 -8.37 -6.38 -0.94
C ALA A 9 -7.69 -7.71 -1.30
N ALA A 10 -7.10 -8.38 -0.33
CA ALA A 10 -6.52 -9.71 -0.52
C ALA A 10 -7.60 -10.80 -0.40
N GLU A 11 -7.48 -11.88 -1.17
CA GLU A 11 -8.45 -12.98 -1.18
C GLU A 11 -8.55 -13.71 0.17
N GLU A 12 -7.45 -13.75 0.94
CA GLU A 12 -7.38 -14.38 2.26
C GLU A 12 -7.75 -13.44 3.41
N GLY A 13 -8.12 -12.19 3.10
CA GLY A 13 -8.37 -11.13 4.07
C GLY A 13 -7.20 -10.14 4.17
N GLY A 14 -7.50 -8.94 4.67
CA GLY A 14 -6.56 -7.83 4.67
C GLY A 14 -6.50 -7.09 3.33
N TYR A 15 -5.45 -6.29 3.17
CA TYR A 15 -5.27 -5.36 2.06
C TYR A 15 -3.82 -5.34 1.62
N TRP A 16 -3.61 -4.95 0.36
CA TRP A 16 -2.30 -4.55 -0.12
C TRP A 16 -2.43 -3.28 -0.95
N ALA A 17 -1.35 -2.52 -1.02
CA ALA A 17 -1.26 -1.30 -1.81
C ALA A 17 -0.02 -1.27 -2.69
N GLU A 18 -0.15 -0.59 -3.82
CA GLU A 18 0.96 -0.29 -4.72
C GLU A 18 1.01 1.20 -5.07
N ALA A 19 2.22 1.72 -5.25
CA ALA A 19 2.44 3.06 -5.75
C ALA A 19 2.76 3.01 -7.26
N PRO A 20 1.83 3.32 -8.18
CA PRO A 20 2.10 3.28 -9.63
C PRO A 20 3.21 4.25 -10.08
N ALA A 21 3.51 5.28 -9.28
CA ALA A 21 4.63 6.19 -9.53
C ALA A 21 6.00 5.61 -9.12
N LEU A 22 6.01 4.55 -8.30
CA LEU A 22 7.19 3.85 -7.78
C LEU A 22 7.01 2.34 -8.08
N PRO A 23 7.25 1.91 -9.33
CA PRO A 23 7.04 0.51 -9.71
C PRO A 23 7.87 -0.43 -8.82
N GLY A 24 7.20 -1.40 -8.20
CA GLY A 24 7.78 -2.33 -7.23
C GLY A 24 7.67 -1.90 -5.76
N CYS A 25 7.21 -0.67 -5.49
CA CYS A 25 6.85 -0.24 -4.14
C CYS A 25 5.43 -0.74 -3.83
N VAL A 26 5.38 -1.82 -3.06
CA VAL A 26 4.16 -2.48 -2.61
C VAL A 26 4.21 -2.70 -1.11
N SER A 27 3.04 -2.75 -0.48
CA SER A 27 2.92 -3.01 0.95
C SER A 27 1.63 -3.75 1.27
N GLU A 28 1.63 -4.56 2.31
CA GLU A 28 0.46 -5.32 2.78
C GLU A 28 0.15 -5.01 4.24
N GLY A 29 -1.05 -5.40 4.67
CA GLY A 29 -1.49 -5.27 6.05
C GLY A 29 -2.93 -5.73 6.25
N ASP A 30 -3.29 -6.00 7.49
CA ASP A 30 -4.61 -6.50 7.87
C ASP A 30 -5.70 -5.42 7.76
N THR A 31 -5.31 -4.14 7.82
CA THR A 31 -6.22 -2.99 7.77
C THR A 31 -5.76 -1.93 6.78
N LEU A 32 -6.71 -1.10 6.31
CA LEU A 32 -6.40 0.02 5.43
C LEU A 32 -5.42 1.01 6.05
N GLU A 33 -5.53 1.27 7.36
CA GLU A 33 -4.64 2.19 8.08
C GLU A 33 -3.21 1.66 8.12
N GLU A 34 -3.04 0.36 8.37
CA GLU A 34 -1.74 -0.31 8.39
C GLU A 34 -1.08 -0.29 7.00
N VAL A 35 -1.82 -0.69 5.96
CA VAL A 35 -1.32 -0.64 4.58
C VAL A 35 -0.90 0.76 4.16
N LEU A 36 -1.68 1.79 4.54
CA LEU A 36 -1.37 3.17 4.24
C LEU A 36 -0.14 3.69 4.99
N ALA A 37 0.07 3.27 6.24
CA ALA A 37 1.28 3.58 6.99
C ALA A 37 2.50 2.91 6.35
N ASN A 38 2.41 1.61 6.07
CA ASN A 38 3.51 0.83 5.53
C ASN A 38 3.94 1.30 4.14
N ILE A 39 2.99 1.55 3.22
CA ILE A 39 3.32 2.06 1.88
C ILE A 39 3.89 3.48 1.91
N ARG A 40 3.49 4.29 2.91
CA ARG A 40 4.03 5.62 3.11
C ARG A 40 5.49 5.54 3.56
N GLU A 41 5.81 4.70 4.53
CA GLU A 41 7.19 4.48 4.99
C GLU A 41 8.06 3.89 3.87
N ALA A 42 7.52 2.97 3.07
CA ALA A 42 8.22 2.40 1.92
C ALA A 42 8.48 3.41 0.78
N ALA A 43 7.76 4.53 0.76
CA ALA A 43 7.87 5.58 -0.25
C ALA A 43 8.60 6.85 0.24
N GLU A 44 9.09 6.87 1.48
CA GLU A 44 10.02 7.89 2.01
C GLU A 44 11.47 7.63 1.54
#